data_AF-A0A2V7VPM0-F1
#
_entry.id   AF-A0A2V7VPM0-F1
#
_cell.length_a   1.000
_cell.length_b   1.000
_cell.length_c   1.000
_cell.angle_alpha   90.00
_cell.angle_beta   90.00
_cell.angle_gamma   90.00
#
_symmetry.space_group_name_H-M   'P 1'
#
loop_
_entity.id
_entity.type
_entity.pdbx_description
1 polymer ?
#
loop_
_entity_poly.entity_id
_entity_poly.type
_entity_poly.pdbx_seq_one_letter_code
_entity_poly.pdbx_strand_id
1 'polypeptide(L)'
;MSAFAVPLRPTERVLLLGTSPLALQLAEELSCRPHVQVLGVVDDALAPTSLPIRLPRLGALDDLGRILHEQRPTRIIVTLTARRGRLPVRLLLKARLRGVQVEDGLETYERLAGKLVIEALPPSALIFCKGLRNSRLLQASTRLLSVLVAAAGLLALLPLFAVVAALIALDSPGPVFFAQDRVGAGGRRFRLLKFRTMLPARATTSEWAADNGNRITRVGRWLRRFRVDELPQLVNVLRGEMNLVGPRPHPVSNFELFLHKIPYYWVRSSVLPGMTGWAQVRYRYANNL
;
A
#
# COMPACT_ATOMS: atom_id res chain seq x y z
N MET A 1 -3.97 13.39 -48.31
CA MET A 1 -3.27 13.75 -47.06
C MET A 1 -3.29 12.52 -46.17
N SER A 2 -2.14 11.87 -46.06
CA SER A 2 -1.96 10.53 -45.51
C SER A 2 -2.17 10.52 -44.00
N ALA A 3 -3.03 9.61 -43.51
CA ALA A 3 -3.22 9.34 -42.11
C ALA A 3 -1.92 8.72 -41.53
N PHE A 4 -1.34 9.38 -40.53
CA PHE A 4 -0.25 8.82 -39.74
C PHE A 4 -0.77 7.60 -38.97
N ALA A 5 -0.57 6.41 -39.52
CA ALA A 5 -0.75 5.16 -38.81
C ALA A 5 0.30 5.10 -37.69
N VAL A 6 -0.16 5.26 -36.44
CA VAL A 6 0.66 4.93 -35.26
C VAL A 6 1.06 3.46 -35.40
N PRO A 7 2.35 3.11 -35.38
CA PRO A 7 2.76 1.71 -35.46
C PRO A 7 2.19 0.98 -34.25
N LEU A 8 1.22 0.09 -34.49
CA LEU A 8 0.68 -0.80 -33.48
C LEU A 8 1.85 -1.64 -32.97
N ARG A 9 2.30 -1.37 -31.73
CA ARG A 9 3.20 -2.29 -31.03
C ARG A 9 2.51 -3.66 -31.02
N PRO A 10 3.23 -4.77 -31.28
CA PRO A 10 2.62 -6.09 -31.30
C PRO A 10 1.92 -6.35 -29.96
N THR A 11 0.66 -6.77 -30.01
CA THR A 11 -0.13 -7.12 -28.82
C THR A 11 0.60 -8.18 -28.01
N GLU A 12 0.93 -7.88 -26.75
CA GLU A 12 1.57 -8.84 -25.86
C GLU A 12 0.57 -9.96 -25.53
N ARG A 13 0.88 -11.20 -25.91
CA ARG A 13 0.06 -12.38 -25.63
C ARG A 13 0.61 -13.08 -24.40
N VAL A 14 -0.07 -12.90 -23.28
CA VAL A 14 0.39 -13.33 -21.96
C VAL A 14 -0.28 -14.64 -21.55
N LEU A 15 0.53 -15.62 -21.19
CA LEU A 15 0.10 -16.88 -20.58
C LEU A 15 0.44 -16.88 -19.08
N LEU A 16 -0.54 -17.18 -18.23
CA LEU A 16 -0.32 -17.32 -16.79
C LEU A 16 -0.14 -18.80 -16.44
N LEU A 17 0.89 -19.11 -15.67
CA LEU A 17 1.23 -20.48 -15.26
C LEU A 17 1.01 -20.60 -13.75
N GLY A 18 -0.18 -21.09 -13.36
CA GLY A 18 -0.67 -21.21 -11.99
C GLY A 18 -1.96 -20.43 -11.70
N THR A 19 -2.83 -20.99 -10.86
CA THR A 19 -4.13 -20.46 -10.40
C THR A 19 -4.06 -19.87 -8.97
N SER A 20 -2.97 -19.17 -8.65
CA SER A 20 -2.84 -18.51 -7.34
C SER A 20 -3.68 -17.22 -7.25
N PRO A 21 -4.00 -16.72 -6.04
CA PRO A 21 -4.61 -15.40 -5.87
C PRO A 21 -3.84 -14.28 -6.60
N LEU A 22 -2.51 -14.40 -6.65
CA LEU A 22 -1.63 -13.49 -7.41
C LEU A 22 -1.92 -13.51 -8.91
N ALA A 23 -2.26 -14.67 -9.49
CA ALA A 23 -2.61 -14.78 -10.90
C ALA A 23 -3.88 -13.98 -11.25
N LEU A 24 -4.84 -13.91 -10.33
CA LEU A 24 -6.08 -13.16 -10.51
C LEU A 24 -5.82 -11.66 -10.50
N GLN A 25 -5.09 -11.18 -9.49
CA GLN A 25 -4.73 -9.77 -9.40
C GLN A 25 -3.84 -9.33 -10.57
N LEU A 26 -2.92 -10.19 -11.03
CA LEU A 26 -2.16 -9.94 -12.25
C LEU A 26 -3.04 -9.86 -13.48
N ALA A 27 -4.01 -10.76 -13.63
CA ALA A 27 -4.92 -10.73 -14.76
C ALA A 27 -5.74 -9.43 -14.79
N GLU A 28 -6.26 -8.99 -13.65
CA GLU A 28 -6.95 -7.69 -13.52
C GLU A 28 -6.05 -6.53 -13.97
N GLU A 29 -4.83 -6.45 -13.44
CA GLU A 29 -3.86 -5.39 -13.78
C GLU A 29 -3.43 -5.42 -15.26
N LEU A 30 -3.36 -6.60 -15.87
CA LEU A 30 -3.02 -6.77 -17.28
C LEU A 30 -4.21 -6.45 -18.20
N SER A 31 -5.44 -6.82 -17.81
CA SER A 31 -6.66 -6.53 -18.57
C SER A 31 -6.96 -5.05 -18.69
N CYS A 32 -6.51 -4.22 -17.75
CA CYS A 32 -6.63 -2.77 -17.85
C CYS A 32 -5.69 -2.14 -18.90
N ARG A 33 -4.81 -2.92 -19.55
CA ARG A 33 -3.81 -2.40 -20.51
C ARG A 33 -4.21 -2.68 -21.95
N PRO A 34 -4.31 -1.65 -22.82
CA PRO A 34 -4.87 -1.80 -24.18
C PRO A 34 -4.00 -2.65 -25.14
N HIS A 35 -2.75 -2.91 -24.80
CA HIS A 35 -1.81 -3.66 -25.66
C HIS A 35 -1.44 -5.04 -25.11
N VAL A 36 -2.19 -5.55 -24.11
CA VAL A 36 -1.94 -6.83 -23.48
C VAL A 36 -3.19 -7.70 -23.61
N GLN A 37 -3.01 -8.91 -24.13
CA GLN A 37 -4.05 -9.94 -24.17
C GLN A 37 -3.65 -11.09 -23.25
N VAL A 38 -4.41 -11.30 -22.19
CA VAL A 38 -4.27 -12.48 -21.33
C VAL A 38 -4.97 -13.66 -22.01
N LEU A 39 -4.20 -14.66 -22.43
CA LEU A 39 -4.69 -15.82 -23.18
C LEU A 39 -5.47 -16.80 -22.31
N GLY A 40 -5.05 -16.95 -21.05
CA GLY A 40 -5.62 -17.90 -20.11
C GLY A 40 -4.60 -18.39 -19.08
N VAL A 41 -5.02 -19.38 -18.30
CA VAL A 41 -4.23 -19.97 -17.22
C VAL A 41 -3.95 -21.45 -17.49
N VAL A 42 -2.74 -21.89 -17.17
CA VAL A 42 -2.32 -23.30 -17.16
C VAL A 42 -2.01 -23.71 -15.73
N ASP A 43 -2.73 -24.70 -15.21
CA ASP A 43 -2.49 -25.29 -13.88
C ASP A 43 -3.15 -26.67 -13.80
N ASP A 44 -2.62 -27.53 -12.94
CA ASP A 44 -3.18 -28.85 -12.66
C ASP A 44 -4.40 -28.74 -11.73
N ALA A 45 -4.39 -27.73 -10.83
CA ALA A 45 -5.49 -27.47 -9.92
C ALA A 45 -6.73 -26.96 -10.68
N LEU A 46 -7.91 -27.45 -10.27
CA LEU A 46 -9.18 -26.84 -10.66
C LEU A 46 -9.17 -25.40 -10.09
N ALA A 47 -9.21 -24.40 -10.98
CA ALA A 47 -9.33 -23.00 -10.56
C ALA A 47 -10.50 -22.88 -9.57
N PRO A 48 -10.36 -22.13 -8.46
CA PRO A 48 -11.48 -21.91 -7.56
C PRO A 48 -12.66 -21.37 -8.37
N THR A 49 -13.81 -22.05 -8.26
CA THR A 49 -14.97 -21.98 -9.16
C THR A 49 -15.65 -20.60 -9.24
N SER A 50 -15.14 -19.60 -8.54
CA SER A 50 -15.65 -18.24 -8.48
C SER A 50 -14.51 -17.24 -8.70
N LEU A 51 -14.07 -17.09 -9.95
CA LEU A 51 -13.16 -16.01 -10.33
C LEU A 51 -13.98 -14.82 -10.87
N PRO A 52 -13.70 -13.57 -10.43
CA PRO A 52 -14.37 -12.38 -10.96
C PRO A 52 -14.09 -12.15 -12.45
N ILE A 53 -12.92 -12.61 -12.93
CA ILE A 53 -12.56 -12.67 -14.33
C ILE A 53 -12.65 -14.12 -14.80
N ARG A 54 -13.47 -14.39 -15.83
CA ARG A 54 -13.47 -15.68 -16.54
C ARG A 54 -12.18 -15.84 -17.35
N LEU A 55 -11.06 -16.13 -16.67
CA LEU A 55 -9.85 -16.56 -17.35
C LEU A 55 -10.06 -17.99 -17.85
N PRO A 56 -9.95 -18.25 -19.17
CA PRO A 56 -10.08 -19.61 -19.67
C PRO A 56 -8.91 -20.46 -19.15
N ARG A 57 -9.23 -21.64 -18.59
CA ARG A 57 -8.22 -22.67 -18.31
C ARG A 57 -7.86 -23.35 -19.62
N LEU A 58 -6.59 -23.27 -20.02
CA LEU A 58 -6.12 -23.82 -21.30
C LEU A 58 -5.66 -25.28 -21.20
N GLY A 59 -5.39 -25.77 -19.99
CA GLY A 59 -5.02 -27.17 -19.73
C GLY A 59 -4.23 -27.35 -18.43
N ALA A 60 -3.69 -28.54 -18.23
CA ALA A 60 -2.78 -28.88 -17.14
C ALA A 60 -1.33 -28.47 -17.47
N LEU A 61 -0.42 -28.51 -16.48
CA LEU A 61 0.99 -28.18 -16.70
C LEU A 61 1.66 -29.16 -17.67
N ASP A 62 1.21 -30.41 -17.71
CA ASP A 62 1.70 -31.43 -18.65
C ASP A 62 1.34 -31.10 -20.11
N ASP A 63 0.21 -30.41 -20.33
CA ASP A 63 -0.22 -29.95 -21.64
C ASP A 63 0.53 -28.70 -22.14
N LEU A 64 1.42 -28.12 -21.32
CA LEU A 64 2.06 -26.84 -21.62
C LEU A 64 2.76 -26.86 -22.99
N GLY A 65 3.40 -27.97 -23.38
CA GLY A 65 4.06 -28.08 -24.68
C GLY A 65 3.10 -27.86 -25.86
N ARG A 66 1.91 -28.46 -25.79
CA ARG A 66 0.84 -28.31 -26.78
C ARG A 66 0.29 -26.88 -26.78
N ILE A 67 0.01 -26.34 -25.60
CA ILE A 67 -0.52 -24.98 -25.41
C ILE A 67 0.44 -23.92 -25.97
N LEU A 68 1.75 -24.05 -25.72
CA LEU A 68 2.76 -23.13 -26.25
C LEU A 68 2.81 -23.13 -27.78
N HIS A 69 2.56 -24.29 -28.41
CA HIS A 69 2.54 -24.41 -29.86
C HIS A 69 1.27 -23.82 -30.48
N GLU A 70 0.11 -24.09 -29.89
CA GLU A 70 -1.20 -23.62 -30.37
C GLU A 70 -1.39 -22.12 -30.13
N GLN A 71 -1.11 -21.64 -28.92
CA GLN A 71 -1.45 -20.28 -28.50
C GLN A 71 -0.36 -19.24 -28.82
N ARG A 72 0.88 -19.71 -29.04
CA ARG A 72 2.07 -18.89 -29.35
C ARG A 72 2.18 -17.64 -28.46
N PRO A 73 2.29 -17.79 -27.13
CA PRO A 73 2.42 -16.64 -26.24
C PRO A 73 3.75 -15.92 -26.49
N THR A 74 3.74 -14.59 -26.40
CA THR A 74 4.97 -13.78 -26.42
C THR A 74 5.57 -13.65 -25.02
N ARG A 75 4.77 -13.91 -23.98
CA ARG A 75 5.16 -13.78 -22.57
C ARG A 75 4.47 -14.81 -21.69
N ILE A 76 5.22 -15.40 -20.76
CA ILE A 76 4.76 -16.36 -19.77
C ILE A 76 5.09 -15.80 -18.39
N ILE A 77 4.08 -15.71 -17.53
CA ILE A 77 4.23 -15.26 -16.15
C ILE A 77 3.97 -16.45 -15.22
N VAL A 78 4.96 -16.80 -14.40
CA VAL A 78 4.90 -17.94 -13.48
C VAL A 78 4.32 -17.50 -12.14
N THR A 79 3.10 -17.94 -11.86
CA THR A 79 2.32 -17.59 -10.65
C THR A 79 2.13 -18.78 -9.71
N LEU A 80 2.79 -19.92 -9.97
CA LEU A 80 2.79 -21.09 -9.09
C LEU A 80 3.31 -20.77 -7.68
N THR A 81 2.53 -21.14 -6.67
CA THR A 81 2.90 -21.07 -5.24
C THR A 81 3.94 -22.12 -4.85
N ALA A 82 3.82 -23.35 -5.38
CA ALA A 82 4.76 -24.44 -5.15
C ALA A 82 5.50 -24.82 -6.45
N ARG A 83 6.75 -24.36 -6.59
CA ARG A 83 7.55 -24.59 -7.81
C ARG A 83 8.34 -25.89 -7.80
N ARG A 84 8.74 -26.39 -6.63
CA ARG A 84 9.52 -27.62 -6.51
C ARG A 84 8.73 -28.80 -7.08
N GLY A 85 9.31 -29.53 -8.02
CA GLY A 85 8.71 -30.71 -8.66
C GLY A 85 7.60 -30.41 -9.68
N ARG A 86 7.01 -29.21 -9.69
CA ARG A 86 5.89 -28.85 -10.58
C ARG A 86 6.26 -27.90 -11.71
N LEU A 87 7.30 -27.07 -11.55
CA LEU A 87 7.68 -26.10 -12.57
C LEU A 87 8.24 -26.84 -13.81
N PRO A 88 7.65 -26.70 -15.01
CA PRO A 88 8.12 -27.38 -16.21
C PRO A 88 9.37 -26.69 -16.80
N VAL A 89 10.50 -26.80 -16.10
CA VAL A 89 11.75 -26.06 -16.36
C VAL A 89 12.23 -26.23 -17.80
N ARG A 90 12.23 -27.46 -18.33
CA ARG A 90 12.69 -27.74 -19.70
C ARG A 90 11.84 -27.01 -20.76
N LEU A 91 10.52 -26.97 -20.58
CA LEU A 91 9.61 -26.31 -21.52
C LEU A 91 9.75 -24.79 -21.44
N LEU A 92 9.84 -24.22 -20.23
CA LEU A 92 10.02 -22.78 -20.03
C LEU A 92 11.36 -22.29 -20.59
N LEU A 93 12.45 -23.06 -20.40
CA LEU A 93 13.75 -22.72 -20.96
C LEU A 93 13.72 -22.78 -22.50
N LYS A 94 13.07 -23.80 -23.08
CA LYS A 94 12.89 -23.91 -24.53
C LYS A 94 12.05 -22.76 -25.11
N ALA A 95 11.01 -22.32 -24.40
CA ALA A 95 10.23 -21.14 -24.77
C ALA A 95 11.09 -19.88 -24.72
N ARG A 96 11.88 -19.70 -23.66
CA ARG A 96 12.80 -18.56 -23.51
C ARG A 96 13.85 -18.48 -24.62
N LEU A 97 14.45 -19.61 -25.00
CA LEU A 97 15.40 -19.70 -26.12
C LEU A 97 14.75 -19.38 -27.48
N ARG A 98 13.44 -19.52 -27.60
CA ARG A 98 12.65 -19.13 -28.79
C ARG A 98 12.18 -17.67 -28.75
N GLY A 99 12.63 -16.89 -27.77
CA GLY A 99 12.30 -15.47 -27.63
C GLY A 99 11.07 -15.16 -26.79
N VAL A 100 10.43 -16.16 -26.16
CA VAL A 100 9.30 -15.92 -25.25
C VAL A 100 9.82 -15.37 -23.92
N GLN A 101 9.28 -14.25 -23.45
CA GLN A 101 9.67 -13.70 -22.14
C GLN A 101 9.09 -14.56 -21.02
N VAL A 102 9.94 -15.03 -20.09
CA VAL A 102 9.51 -15.81 -18.92
C VAL A 102 9.85 -15.06 -17.65
N GLU A 103 8.83 -14.73 -16.86
CA GLU A 103 8.95 -13.88 -15.67
C GLU A 103 8.33 -14.50 -14.41
N ASP A 104 8.77 -14.01 -13.26
CA ASP A 104 8.20 -14.31 -11.95
C ASP A 104 6.94 -13.46 -11.71
N GLY A 105 5.82 -14.09 -11.35
CA GLY A 105 4.57 -13.38 -11.11
C GLY A 105 4.63 -12.31 -10.02
N LEU A 106 5.42 -12.52 -8.96
CA LEU A 106 5.52 -11.54 -7.87
C LEU A 106 6.27 -10.29 -8.33
N GLU A 107 7.41 -10.48 -9.02
CA GLU A 107 8.20 -9.38 -9.59
C GLU A 107 7.42 -8.64 -10.69
N THR A 108 6.68 -9.38 -11.52
CA THR A 108 5.82 -8.78 -12.55
C THR A 108 4.72 -7.96 -11.90
N TYR A 109 4.03 -8.47 -10.89
CA TYR A 109 2.98 -7.72 -10.20
C TYR A 109 3.52 -6.46 -9.54
N GLU A 110 4.64 -6.57 -8.81
CA GLU A 110 5.30 -5.42 -8.18
C GLU A 110 5.64 -4.34 -9.20
N ARG A 111 6.20 -4.72 -10.34
CA ARG A 111 6.55 -3.79 -11.43
C ARG A 111 5.33 -3.13 -12.07
N LEU A 112 4.23 -3.87 -12.22
CA LEU A 112 3.03 -3.38 -12.90
C LEU A 112 2.16 -2.51 -11.98
N ALA A 113 1.90 -2.98 -10.75
CA ALA A 113 1.00 -2.35 -9.79
C ALA A 113 1.73 -1.35 -8.86
N GLY A 114 3.06 -1.44 -8.76
CA GLY A 114 3.85 -0.66 -7.79
C GLY A 114 3.57 -1.03 -6.34
N LYS A 115 3.08 -2.25 -6.10
CA LYS A 115 2.57 -2.77 -4.82
C LYS A 115 2.93 -4.24 -4.68
N LEU A 116 3.01 -4.70 -3.43
CA LEU A 116 3.22 -6.10 -3.10
C LEU A 116 1.92 -6.76 -2.64
N VAL A 117 1.67 -8.00 -3.08
CA VAL A 117 0.56 -8.83 -2.61
C VAL A 117 0.99 -9.54 -1.35
N ILE A 118 0.69 -8.94 -0.20
CA ILE A 118 1.21 -9.39 1.10
C ILE A 118 0.77 -10.82 1.42
N GLU A 119 -0.43 -11.19 1.01
CA GLU A 119 -1.04 -12.51 1.22
C GLU A 119 -0.34 -13.60 0.40
N ALA A 120 0.28 -13.25 -0.74
CA ALA A 120 0.97 -14.18 -1.63
C ALA A 120 2.50 -14.16 -1.43
N LEU A 121 3.02 -13.35 -0.51
CA LEU A 121 4.46 -13.24 -0.26
C LEU A 121 4.97 -14.44 0.55
N PRO A 122 5.93 -15.23 0.01
CA PRO A 122 6.63 -16.21 0.83
C PRO A 122 7.52 -15.46 1.84
N PRO A 123 7.67 -15.97 3.09
CA PRO A 123 8.48 -15.31 4.12
C PRO A 123 9.92 -15.00 3.66
N SER A 124 10.50 -15.90 2.85
CA SER A 124 11.84 -15.72 2.29
C SER A 124 11.97 -14.50 1.39
N ALA A 125 10.92 -14.13 0.63
CA ALA A 125 10.97 -12.98 -0.25
C ALA A 125 11.15 -11.67 0.53
N LEU A 126 10.56 -11.56 1.72
CA LEU A 126 10.77 -10.42 2.60
C LEU A 126 12.20 -10.40 3.14
N ILE A 127 12.71 -11.53 3.64
CA ILE A 127 14.07 -11.62 4.23
C ILE A 127 15.15 -11.24 3.21
N PHE A 128 15.02 -11.71 1.97
CA PHE A 128 16.01 -11.46 0.91
C PHE A 128 15.70 -10.21 0.07
N CYS A 129 14.67 -9.44 0.43
CA CYS A 129 14.34 -8.21 -0.27
C CYS A 129 15.44 -7.15 -0.06
N LYS A 130 16.00 -6.65 -1.16
CA LYS A 130 16.98 -5.55 -1.11
C LYS A 130 16.39 -4.24 -0.59
N GLY A 131 15.09 -4.03 -0.76
CA GLY A 131 14.37 -2.81 -0.40
C GLY A 131 14.15 -2.62 1.10
N LEU A 132 14.25 -3.68 1.92
CA LEU A 132 14.17 -3.57 3.38
C LEU A 132 15.50 -3.12 4.02
N ARG A 133 16.52 -2.81 3.21
CA ARG A 133 17.82 -2.37 3.73
C ARG A 133 17.73 -0.93 4.21
N ASN A 134 17.57 -0.83 5.52
CA ASN A 134 17.58 0.41 6.30
C ASN A 134 18.98 1.06 6.31
N SER A 135 19.30 1.88 5.32
CA SER A 135 20.53 2.68 5.33
C SER A 135 20.50 3.68 6.50
N ARG A 136 21.44 3.52 7.45
CA ARG A 136 21.57 4.44 8.60
C ARG A 136 21.77 5.89 8.15
N LEU A 137 22.53 6.09 7.08
CA LEU A 137 22.74 7.41 6.49
C LEU A 137 21.43 8.00 5.98
N LEU A 138 20.64 7.23 5.22
CA LEU A 138 19.34 7.69 4.74
C LEU A 138 18.38 8.03 5.89
N GLN A 139 18.36 7.21 6.95
CA GLN A 139 17.56 7.49 8.14
C GLN A 139 18.02 8.76 8.86
N ALA A 140 19.34 8.96 9.00
CA ALA A 140 19.88 10.18 9.59
C ALA A 140 19.55 11.43 8.75
N SER A 141 19.68 11.36 7.43
CA SER A 141 19.34 12.46 6.52
C SER A 141 17.85 12.79 6.53
N THR A 142 16.98 11.77 6.48
CA THR A 142 15.52 11.97 6.55
C THR A 142 15.09 12.52 7.92
N ARG A 143 15.76 12.09 8.99
CA ARG A 143 15.56 12.62 10.34
C ARG A 143 15.98 14.09 10.43
N LEU A 144 17.17 14.43 9.96
CA LEU A 144 17.69 15.80 9.97
C LEU A 144 16.76 16.73 9.20
N LEU A 145 16.36 16.37 7.98
CA LEU A 145 15.41 17.14 7.18
C LEU A 145 14.07 17.31 7.92
N SER A 146 13.56 16.24 8.54
CA SER A 146 12.31 16.29 9.29
C SER A 146 12.38 17.26 10.46
N VAL A 147 13.49 17.28 11.20
CA VAL A 147 13.71 18.19 12.34
C VAL A 147 13.82 19.64 11.87
N LEU A 148 14.62 19.91 10.82
CA LEU A 148 14.80 21.26 10.29
C LEU A 148 13.48 21.86 9.81
N VAL A 149 12.73 21.11 9.00
CA VAL A 149 11.44 21.57 8.47
C VAL A 149 10.40 21.67 9.59
N ALA A 150 10.40 20.78 10.58
CA ALA A 150 9.49 20.88 11.73
C ALA A 150 9.80 22.10 12.61
N ALA A 151 11.08 22.41 12.84
CA ALA A 151 11.48 23.59 13.61
C ALA A 151 11.10 24.88 12.88
N ALA A 152 11.45 24.99 11.59
CA ALA A 152 11.08 26.14 10.76
C ALA A 152 9.56 26.29 10.65
N GLY A 153 8.85 25.18 10.43
CA GLY A 153 7.39 25.16 10.35
C GLY A 153 6.71 25.60 11.64
N LEU A 154 7.17 25.12 12.80
CA LEU A 154 6.63 25.55 14.09
C LEU A 154 6.81 27.04 14.32
N LEU A 155 8.01 27.58 14.06
CA LEU A 155 8.29 29.02 14.21
C LEU A 155 7.40 29.86 13.28
N ALA A 156 7.29 29.48 12.00
CA ALA A 156 6.46 30.19 11.02
C ALA A 156 4.96 30.11 11.34
N LEU A 157 4.51 29.00 11.94
CA LEU A 157 3.10 28.76 12.25
C LEU A 157 2.67 29.22 13.65
N LEU A 158 3.58 29.78 14.47
CA LEU A 158 3.25 30.29 15.80
C LEU A 158 2.04 31.26 15.82
N PRO A 159 1.94 32.27 14.92
CA PRO A 159 0.79 33.17 14.89
C PRO A 159 -0.51 32.42 14.56
N LEU A 160 -0.45 31.48 13.62
CA LEU A 160 -1.61 30.65 13.27
C LEU A 160 -2.05 29.78 14.45
N PHE A 161 -1.11 29.20 15.21
CA PHE A 161 -1.41 28.37 16.37
C PHE A 161 -2.14 29.18 17.45
N ALA A 162 -1.73 30.42 17.69
CA ALA A 162 -2.41 31.32 18.63
C ALA A 162 -3.85 31.61 18.21
N VAL A 163 -4.08 31.95 16.93
CA VAL A 163 -5.42 32.20 16.39
C VAL A 163 -6.31 30.95 16.48
N VAL A 164 -5.79 29.80 16.04
CA VAL A 164 -6.52 28.53 16.10
C VAL A 164 -6.84 28.14 17.54
N ALA A 165 -5.90 28.33 18.47
CA ALA A 165 -6.12 28.06 19.89
C ALA A 165 -7.25 28.91 20.46
N ALA A 166 -7.28 30.22 20.16
CA ALA A 166 -8.36 31.11 20.58
C ALA A 166 -9.70 30.68 20.00
N LEU A 167 -9.76 30.36 18.69
CA LEU A 167 -11.01 29.89 18.05
C LEU A 167 -11.53 28.59 18.68
N ILE A 168 -10.65 27.64 19.02
CA ILE A 168 -11.06 26.39 19.67
C ILE A 168 -11.59 26.63 21.08
N ALA A 169 -10.94 27.53 21.84
CA ALA A 169 -11.33 27.88 23.20
C ALA A 169 -12.69 28.60 23.23
N LEU A 170 -12.98 29.44 22.23
CA LEU A 170 -14.26 30.13 22.09
C LEU A 170 -15.39 29.22 21.56
N ASP A 171 -15.07 28.21 20.75
CA ASP A 171 -16.08 27.32 20.15
C ASP A 171 -16.53 26.19 21.09
N SER A 172 -15.70 25.76 22.04
CA SER A 172 -16.05 24.67 22.98
C SER A 172 -15.22 24.67 24.27
N PRO A 173 -15.78 24.26 25.42
CA PRO A 173 -15.05 24.22 26.70
C PRO A 173 -13.98 23.11 26.73
N GLY A 174 -12.85 23.34 27.39
CA GLY A 174 -11.77 22.37 27.65
C GLY A 174 -10.45 22.66 26.89
N PRO A 175 -9.51 21.68 26.83
CA PRO A 175 -8.17 21.92 26.30
C PRO A 175 -8.13 22.12 24.79
N VAL A 176 -7.26 23.03 24.33
CA VAL A 176 -7.03 23.32 22.90
C VAL A 176 -6.43 22.13 22.17
N PHE A 177 -5.51 21.41 22.83
CA PHE A 177 -4.85 20.25 22.25
C PHE A 177 -5.55 18.96 22.65
N PHE A 178 -5.60 18.04 21.70
CA PHE A 178 -6.00 16.66 21.89
C PHE A 178 -4.77 15.76 21.75
N ALA A 179 -4.62 14.80 22.66
CA ALA A 179 -3.55 13.82 22.64
C ALA A 179 -4.16 12.41 22.65
N GLN A 180 -3.67 11.52 21.78
CA GLN A 180 -4.09 10.12 21.73
C GLN A 180 -2.89 9.20 21.61
N ASP A 181 -2.93 8.07 22.31
CA ASP A 181 -1.92 7.04 22.18
C ASP A 181 -1.95 6.40 20.79
N ARG A 182 -0.77 6.30 20.20
CA ARG A 182 -0.53 5.72 18.88
C ARG A 182 0.68 4.80 18.92
N VAL A 183 0.75 3.90 17.96
CA VAL A 183 1.90 3.01 17.79
C VAL A 183 2.94 3.67 16.87
N GLY A 184 4.17 3.78 17.36
CA GLY A 184 5.33 4.31 16.66
C GLY A 184 6.37 3.25 16.32
N ALA A 185 7.62 3.69 16.14
CA ALA A 185 8.72 2.80 15.78
C ALA A 185 8.97 1.71 16.83
N GLY A 186 9.25 0.50 16.38
CA GLY A 186 9.44 -0.68 17.23
C GLY A 186 8.21 -1.07 18.04
N GLY A 187 7.01 -0.64 17.65
CA GLY A 187 5.77 -0.90 18.38
C GLY A 187 5.59 -0.05 19.65
N ARG A 188 6.46 0.93 19.89
CA ARG A 188 6.40 1.78 21.08
C ARG A 188 5.21 2.73 21.01
N ARG A 189 4.52 2.91 22.13
CA ARG A 189 3.40 3.85 22.24
C ARG A 189 3.93 5.28 22.40
N PHE A 190 3.27 6.25 21.76
CA PHE A 190 3.53 7.67 21.95
C PHE A 190 2.23 8.48 21.86
N ARG A 191 2.23 9.68 22.44
CA ARG A 191 1.06 10.57 22.42
C ARG A 191 1.09 11.49 21.20
N LEU A 192 0.26 11.19 20.22
CA LEU A 192 0.10 12.01 19.02
C LEU A 192 -0.69 13.28 19.34
N LEU A 193 -0.10 14.45 19.08
CA LEU A 193 -0.71 15.75 19.33
C LEU A 193 -1.52 16.23 18.13
N LYS A 194 -2.70 16.78 18.40
CA LYS A 194 -3.57 17.44 17.41
C LYS A 194 -4.25 18.65 18.05
N PHE A 195 -4.79 19.54 17.22
CA PHE A 195 -5.81 20.46 17.72
C PHE A 195 -7.11 19.70 17.99
N ARG A 196 -7.80 20.08 19.06
CA ARG A 196 -9.10 19.50 19.38
C ARG A 196 -10.12 19.95 18.35
N THR A 197 -10.76 18.98 17.69
CA THR A 197 -11.80 19.21 16.68
C THR A 197 -13.13 18.57 17.02
N MET A 198 -13.20 17.85 18.14
CA MET A 198 -14.36 17.07 18.56
C MET A 198 -14.65 17.26 20.04
N LEU A 199 -15.94 17.22 20.39
CA LEU A 199 -16.40 17.16 21.77
C LEU A 199 -16.07 15.78 22.39
N PRO A 200 -15.86 15.71 23.72
CA PRO A 200 -15.72 14.44 24.43
C PRO A 200 -16.88 13.48 24.12
N ALA A 201 -16.59 12.19 24.05
CA ALA A 201 -17.64 11.19 23.87
C ALA A 201 -18.46 11.10 25.16
N ARG A 202 -19.79 11.04 25.06
CA ARG A 202 -20.69 10.83 26.22
C ARG A 202 -20.75 9.36 26.68
N ALA A 203 -20.32 8.42 25.83
CA ALA A 203 -20.26 6.99 26.10
C ALA A 203 -18.99 6.40 25.45
N THR A 204 -18.64 5.16 25.78
CA THR A 204 -17.59 4.40 25.09
C THR A 204 -18.03 4.14 23.65
N THR A 205 -17.51 4.91 22.69
CA THR A 205 -17.84 4.68 21.27
C THR A 205 -16.62 4.76 20.36
N SER A 206 -16.66 3.81 19.42
CA SER A 206 -15.98 3.66 18.13
C SER A 206 -14.87 4.65 17.78
N GLU A 207 -13.70 4.08 17.44
CA GLU A 207 -12.56 4.80 16.90
C GLU A 207 -12.71 5.18 15.42
N TRP A 208 -13.82 4.78 14.78
CA TRP A 208 -14.04 5.01 13.35
C TRP A 208 -14.54 6.41 13.05
N ALA A 209 -14.06 6.98 11.94
CA ALA A 209 -14.33 8.37 11.58
C ALA A 209 -15.81 8.64 11.25
N ALA A 210 -16.53 7.65 10.71
CA ALA A 210 -17.93 7.75 10.32
C ALA A 210 -18.86 8.01 11.52
N ASP A 211 -18.58 7.36 12.65
CA ASP A 211 -19.45 7.38 13.84
C ASP A 211 -19.34 8.70 14.64
N ASN A 212 -18.34 9.53 14.30
CA ASN A 212 -17.98 10.70 15.09
C ASN A 212 -18.45 12.04 14.48
N GLY A 213 -19.26 12.01 13.41
CA GLY A 213 -19.74 13.21 12.71
C GLY A 213 -20.44 14.22 13.63
N ASN A 214 -21.31 13.74 14.52
CA ASN A 214 -22.09 14.56 15.45
C ASN A 214 -21.25 15.21 16.57
N ARG A 215 -19.98 14.79 16.72
CA ARG A 215 -19.07 15.32 17.74
C ARG A 215 -18.17 16.43 17.23
N ILE A 216 -18.10 16.65 15.92
CA ILE A 216 -17.19 17.63 15.33
C ILE A 216 -17.71 19.05 15.61
N THR A 217 -16.86 19.92 16.18
CA THR A 217 -17.24 21.31 16.47
C THR A 217 -17.28 22.15 15.19
N ARG A 218 -17.82 23.38 15.25
CA ARG A 218 -17.93 24.25 14.08
C ARG A 218 -16.56 24.64 13.55
N VAL A 219 -15.65 25.05 14.44
CA VAL A 219 -14.24 25.32 14.10
C VAL A 219 -13.53 24.02 13.70
N GLY A 220 -13.79 22.93 14.42
CA GLY A 220 -13.21 21.62 14.13
C GLY A 220 -13.48 21.12 12.71
N ARG A 221 -14.66 21.42 12.15
CA ARG A 221 -15.01 21.09 10.77
C ARG A 221 -14.06 21.74 9.76
N TRP A 222 -13.74 23.02 9.94
CA TRP A 222 -12.80 23.75 9.08
C TRP A 222 -11.36 23.26 9.27
N LEU A 223 -10.94 23.06 10.52
CA LEU A 223 -9.59 22.56 10.81
C LEU A 223 -9.33 21.19 10.16
N ARG A 224 -10.30 20.26 10.23
CA ARG A 224 -10.19 18.93 9.61
C ARG A 224 -10.21 19.00 8.08
N ARG A 225 -10.99 19.92 7.50
CA ARG A 225 -11.08 20.13 6.05
C ARG A 225 -9.72 20.54 5.48
N PHE A 226 -9.03 21.45 6.15
CA PHE A 226 -7.72 21.94 5.74
C PHE A 226 -6.53 21.20 6.39
N ARG A 227 -6.79 20.15 7.19
CA ARG A 227 -5.78 19.39 7.95
C ARG A 227 -4.92 20.24 8.89
N VAL A 228 -5.39 21.44 9.24
CA VAL A 228 -4.74 22.32 10.21
C VAL A 228 -4.70 21.66 11.59
N ASP A 229 -5.65 20.77 11.88
CA ASP A 229 -5.69 20.00 13.11
C ASP A 229 -4.49 19.07 13.33
N GLU A 230 -3.77 18.72 12.28
CA GLU A 230 -2.60 17.84 12.33
C GLU A 230 -1.27 18.59 12.49
N LEU A 231 -1.24 19.92 12.37
CA LEU A 231 -0.01 20.71 12.49
C LEU A 231 0.72 20.58 13.84
N PRO A 232 0.04 20.40 14.99
CA PRO A 232 0.73 20.15 16.27
C PRO A 232 1.62 18.90 16.27
N GLN A 233 1.45 17.98 15.32
CA GLN A 233 2.33 16.81 15.15
C GLN A 233 3.78 17.18 14.82
N LEU A 234 4.05 18.41 14.35
CA LEU A 234 5.42 18.90 14.18
C LEU A 234 6.20 18.87 15.51
N VAL A 235 5.52 19.01 16.64
CA VAL A 235 6.12 18.84 17.97
C VAL A 235 6.54 17.38 18.21
N ASN A 236 5.72 16.41 17.78
CA ASN A 236 6.08 14.99 17.84
C ASN A 236 7.30 14.68 16.94
N VAL A 237 7.42 15.38 15.80
CA VAL A 237 8.61 15.29 14.94
C VAL A 237 9.84 15.76 15.69
N LEU A 238 9.81 16.93 16.32
CA LEU A 238 10.94 17.44 17.11
C LEU A 238 11.30 16.51 18.29
N ARG A 239 10.29 15.91 18.96
CA ARG A 239 10.48 14.95 20.06
C ARG A 239 11.10 13.61 19.66
N GLY A 240 11.20 13.31 18.37
CA GLY A 240 11.75 12.04 17.90
C GLY A 240 10.74 10.89 17.86
N GLU A 241 9.45 11.21 18.01
CA GLU A 241 8.36 10.23 17.95
C GLU A 241 7.88 10.00 16.51
N MET A 242 8.08 11.00 15.64
CA MET A 242 7.66 10.99 14.24
C MET A 242 8.72 11.59 13.31
N ASN A 243 8.57 11.32 12.01
CA ASN A 243 9.20 12.07 10.91
C ASN A 243 8.12 12.80 10.08
N LEU A 244 8.54 13.64 9.15
CA LEU A 244 7.59 14.25 8.21
C LEU A 244 7.00 13.22 7.25
N VAL A 245 7.87 12.34 6.73
CA VAL A 245 7.50 11.27 5.80
C VAL A 245 7.69 9.92 6.48
N GLY A 246 6.65 9.10 6.49
CA GLY A 246 6.66 7.78 7.09
C GLY A 246 5.26 7.16 7.12
N PRO A 247 5.11 5.94 7.64
CA PRO A 247 3.80 5.31 7.76
C PRO A 247 2.91 6.09 8.74
N ARG A 248 1.66 6.34 8.38
CA ARG A 248 0.69 6.96 9.31
C ARG A 248 0.53 6.11 10.59
N PRO A 249 0.63 6.71 11.78
CA PRO A 249 0.47 6.01 13.04
C PRO A 249 -1.01 5.72 13.34
N HIS A 250 -1.33 4.46 13.61
CA HIS A 250 -2.69 4.04 13.95
C HIS A 250 -2.93 4.12 15.46
N PRO A 251 -4.21 4.29 15.89
CA PRO A 251 -4.57 4.02 17.28
C PRO A 251 -4.13 2.62 17.69
N VAL A 252 -3.85 2.44 18.98
CA VAL A 252 -3.33 1.17 19.50
C VAL A 252 -4.28 0.00 19.22
N SER A 253 -5.58 0.18 19.48
CA SER A 253 -6.61 -0.85 19.24
C SER A 253 -6.73 -1.25 17.76
N ASN A 254 -6.73 -0.28 16.84
CA ASN A 254 -6.75 -0.55 15.40
C ASN A 254 -5.47 -1.27 14.96
N PHE A 255 -4.31 -0.88 15.51
CA PHE A 255 -3.05 -1.52 15.20
C PHE A 255 -3.05 -3.00 15.63
N GLU A 256 -3.55 -3.30 16.83
CA GLU A 256 -3.73 -4.68 17.32
C GLU A 256 -4.67 -5.49 16.41
N LEU A 257 -5.80 -4.92 16.02
CA LEU A 257 -6.71 -5.55 15.05
C LEU A 257 -6.02 -5.88 13.72
N PHE A 258 -5.20 -4.96 13.20
CA PHE A 258 -4.50 -5.16 11.93
C PHE A 258 -3.37 -6.18 12.03
N LEU A 259 -2.66 -6.24 13.16
CA LEU A 259 -1.65 -7.27 13.40
C LEU A 259 -2.21 -8.69 13.30
N HIS A 260 -3.45 -8.89 13.75
CA HIS A 260 -4.11 -10.20 13.67
C HIS A 260 -4.64 -10.53 12.26
N LYS A 261 -5.03 -9.54 11.48
CA LYS A 261 -5.68 -9.75 10.17
C LYS A 261 -4.73 -9.69 8.98
N ILE A 262 -3.64 -8.93 9.08
CA ILE A 262 -2.76 -8.63 7.94
C ILE A 262 -1.37 -9.23 8.22
N PRO A 263 -0.90 -10.18 7.40
CA PRO A 263 0.43 -10.74 7.56
C PRO A 263 1.51 -9.66 7.50
N TYR A 264 2.54 -9.80 8.34
CA TYR A 264 3.70 -8.89 8.37
C TYR A 264 3.36 -7.42 8.64
N TYR A 265 2.16 -7.10 9.13
CA TYR A 265 1.75 -5.70 9.36
C TYR A 265 2.68 -4.95 10.31
N TRP A 266 3.30 -5.65 11.26
CA TRP A 266 4.31 -5.13 12.19
C TRP A 266 5.52 -4.50 11.50
N VAL A 267 5.86 -4.90 10.27
CA VAL A 267 6.99 -4.34 9.51
C VAL A 267 6.79 -2.84 9.29
N ARG A 268 5.55 -2.36 9.25
CA ARG A 268 5.23 -0.92 9.17
C ARG A 268 5.84 -0.12 10.33
N SER A 269 6.00 -0.74 11.49
CA SER A 269 6.57 -0.12 12.68
C SER A 269 8.10 -0.21 12.72
N SER A 270 8.78 -0.69 11.67
CA SER A 270 10.24 -0.75 11.63
C SER A 270 10.91 0.62 11.42
N VAL A 271 10.13 1.66 11.10
CA VAL A 271 10.58 3.04 10.90
C VAL A 271 9.72 4.01 11.70
N LEU A 272 10.20 5.24 11.87
CA LEU A 272 9.39 6.29 12.50
C LEU A 272 8.12 6.57 11.70
N PRO A 273 6.97 6.71 12.36
CA PRO A 273 5.73 7.12 11.71
C PRO A 273 5.85 8.52 11.10
N GLY A 274 5.00 8.80 10.11
CA GLY A 274 5.01 10.04 9.34
C GLY A 274 3.76 10.89 9.51
N MET A 275 3.92 12.21 9.45
CA MET A 275 2.77 13.13 9.24
C MET A 275 2.12 12.88 7.88
N THR A 276 2.94 12.66 6.84
CA THR A 276 2.53 12.18 5.52
C THR A 276 3.30 10.92 5.14
N GLY A 277 2.90 10.26 4.05
CA GLY A 277 3.48 8.99 3.65
C GLY A 277 2.90 8.46 2.35
N TRP A 278 3.51 7.39 1.84
CA TRP A 278 3.13 6.79 0.55
C TRP A 278 1.63 6.48 0.47
N ALA A 279 1.07 5.87 1.52
CA ALA A 279 -0.36 5.54 1.56
C ALA A 279 -1.25 6.80 1.53
N GLN A 280 -0.89 7.87 2.25
CA GLN A 280 -1.66 9.13 2.27
C GLN A 280 -1.64 9.86 0.92
N VAL A 281 -0.56 9.71 0.14
CA VAL A 281 -0.43 10.33 -1.18
C VAL A 281 -1.13 9.49 -2.26
N ARG A 282 -1.00 8.16 -2.20
CA ARG A 282 -1.57 7.24 -3.20
C ARG A 282 -3.05 6.96 -3.00
N TYR A 283 -3.51 6.94 -1.76
CA TYR A 283 -4.90 6.68 -1.42
C TYR A 283 -5.42 7.87 -0.62
N ARG A 284 -6.44 8.56 -1.16
CA ARG A 284 -7.25 9.47 -0.35
C ARG A 284 -7.81 8.65 0.81
N TYR A 285 -7.82 9.25 2.00
CA TYR A 285 -8.25 8.62 3.26
C TYR A 285 -9.31 7.53 3.06
N ALA A 286 -8.93 6.28 3.32
CA ALA A 286 -9.87 5.17 3.49
C ALA A 286 -10.66 5.41 4.78
N ASN A 287 -11.64 6.31 4.71
CA ASN A 287 -12.58 6.60 5.78
C ASN A 287 -13.84 5.71 5.71
N ASN A 288 -13.89 4.76 4.77
CA ASN A 288 -15.00 3.85 4.59
C ASN A 288 -14.54 2.43 4.89
N LEU A 289 -14.41 2.13 6.18
CA LEU A 289 -14.61 0.80 6.75
C LEU A 289 -15.50 0.99 7.98
#